data_AF-A0A3B5Q519-F1
#
_entry.id   AF-A0A3B5Q519-F1
#
_cell.length_a   1.000
_cell.length_b   1.000
_cell.length_c   1.000
_cell.angle_alpha   90.00
_cell.angle_beta   90.00
_cell.angle_gamma   90.00
#
_symmetry.space_group_name_H-M   'P 1'
#
loop_
_entity.id
_entity.type
_entity.pdbx_description
1 polymer ?
#
loop_
_entity_poly.entity_id
_entity_poly.type
_entity_poly.pdbx_seq_one_letter_code
_entity_poly.pdbx_strand_id
1 'polypeptide(L)'
;MSNKQCLDTGWFGTASCVIFTCSKPTKVENGRHSWDSDREPEYGQTIHFTCNTGYTLFGSKTIRCTKTGEYDSELPQCIADCPKPQHVENTNLTADSLLKSFFPSGTEITYECIIGYDKVSGTGIMKCDDGKWTEPDIICRKKDCGLPEAKPHMLFDTSQGTLFGAMVKVTCEEGYQIIGSSNKHCLDIGWFGTADCVIVTCPKPTKVENGNNSWNSDNKPEYQQTINFTCNTGYTLFGNETIRCTKTGEYDLELPRCIEKDCGLPEAEPHMLFNTSEGTLFGAMVKVTCEEGYWVNGSNYKHCLDTGWFGIVDCVPHTCPKPTKVENGEHSWNSDDKPEYQQTINFTCNTGYTMVGIETIRCTETAKYDYEPPQCIATCPIPKGVENMVLTDEFLLKKDFLDGANVTYECRKGFVKESGSEIITCIDGNWTKPDLICKSESLHIKVILS
;
A
#
# COMPACT_ATOMS: atom_id res chain seq x y z
N MET A 1 13.85 20.39 124.38
CA MET A 1 13.21 19.63 125.47
C MET A 1 13.31 20.44 126.74
N SER A 2 12.18 20.82 127.35
CA SER A 2 12.15 21.54 128.63
C SER A 2 11.42 20.66 129.64
N ASN A 3 12.12 20.16 130.66
CA ASN A 3 11.50 19.37 131.74
C ASN A 3 10.87 20.31 132.77
N LYS A 4 9.61 20.06 133.15
CA LYS A 4 9.04 20.67 134.36
C LYS A 4 9.37 19.79 135.57
N GLN A 5 9.61 20.41 136.71
CA GLN A 5 9.71 19.72 137.99
C GLN A 5 8.45 20.01 138.81
N CYS A 6 7.85 18.95 139.37
CA CYS A 6 6.71 19.06 140.28
C CYS A 6 7.24 19.12 141.71
N LEU A 7 6.91 20.19 142.44
CA LEU A 7 7.20 20.35 143.87
C LEU A 7 5.88 20.52 144.64
N ASP A 8 5.94 20.41 145.96
CA ASP A 8 4.80 20.31 146.88
C ASP A 8 3.82 21.51 146.83
N THR A 9 4.23 22.61 146.18
CA THR A 9 3.44 23.83 145.98
C THR A 9 2.95 24.04 144.53
N GLY A 10 3.21 23.08 143.63
CA GLY A 10 2.77 23.09 142.23
C GLY A 10 3.87 22.78 141.21
N TRP A 11 3.52 22.70 139.92
CA TRP A 11 4.49 22.54 138.84
C TRP A 11 5.25 23.85 138.60
N PHE A 12 6.57 23.86 138.87
CA PHE A 12 7.44 25.00 138.61
C PHE A 12 8.20 24.82 137.28
N GLY A 13 8.18 25.88 136.47
CA GLY A 13 8.81 25.94 135.16
C GLY A 13 7.82 26.22 134.02
N THR A 14 8.20 27.14 133.14
CA THR A 14 7.56 27.36 131.85
C THR A 14 8.15 26.36 130.86
N ALA A 15 7.40 25.31 130.52
CA ALA A 15 7.76 24.48 129.38
C ALA A 15 7.33 25.26 128.13
N SER A 16 8.30 25.82 127.40
CA SER A 16 8.06 26.42 126.10
C SER A 16 8.29 25.36 125.03
N CYS A 17 7.22 24.96 124.34
CA CYS A 17 7.34 24.25 123.09
C CYS A 17 7.82 25.24 122.03
N VAL A 18 9.10 25.16 121.66
CA VAL A 18 9.64 25.88 120.51
C VAL A 18 9.39 25.01 119.28
N ILE A 19 8.67 25.57 118.30
CA ILE A 19 8.48 24.92 117.01
C ILE A 19 9.82 24.91 116.25
N PHE A 20 10.14 23.81 115.58
CA PHE A 20 11.32 23.77 114.70
C PHE A 20 11.07 24.69 113.51
N THR A 21 12.00 25.61 113.26
CA THR A 21 11.99 26.50 112.10
C THR A 21 13.09 26.10 111.11
N CYS A 22 12.80 26.22 109.82
CA CYS A 22 13.75 26.02 108.74
C CYS A 22 14.37 27.37 108.32
N SER A 23 15.53 27.31 107.68
CA SER A 23 16.16 28.50 107.09
C SER A 23 15.24 29.14 106.04
N LYS A 24 15.19 30.47 105.99
CA LYS A 24 14.44 31.20 104.96
C LYS A 24 14.86 30.73 103.56
N PRO A 25 13.90 30.46 102.64
CA PRO A 25 14.23 30.05 101.28
C PRO A 25 15.07 31.13 100.59
N THR A 26 16.10 30.73 99.86
CA THR A 26 16.89 31.66 99.05
C THR A 26 16.13 32.06 97.79
N LYS A 27 16.48 33.23 97.24
CA LYS A 27 15.91 33.68 95.97
C LYS A 27 16.27 32.67 94.86
N VAL A 28 15.25 32.10 94.22
CA VAL A 28 15.43 31.25 93.03
C VAL A 28 15.57 32.16 91.81
N GLU A 29 16.70 32.04 91.10
CA GLU A 29 16.94 32.80 89.88
C GLU A 29 15.88 32.45 88.82
N ASN A 30 15.35 33.46 88.13
CA ASN A 30 14.29 33.30 87.13
C ASN A 30 13.02 32.58 87.64
N GLY A 31 12.77 32.64 88.96
CA GLY A 31 11.57 32.11 89.59
C GLY A 31 11.11 32.92 90.80
N ARG A 32 10.00 32.46 91.38
CA ARG A 32 9.41 33.01 92.61
C ARG A 32 8.93 31.87 93.51
N HIS A 33 8.85 32.14 94.81
CA HIS A 33 8.28 31.21 95.78
C HIS A 33 7.13 31.84 96.57
N SER A 34 6.22 31.00 97.07
CA SER A 34 5.04 31.43 97.84
C SER A 34 5.34 31.86 99.27
N TRP A 35 6.59 31.75 99.72
CA TRP A 35 6.97 32.05 101.11
C TRP A 35 7.27 33.53 101.32
N ASP A 36 6.80 34.05 102.46
CA ASP A 36 7.11 35.39 102.95
C ASP A 36 8.57 35.45 103.45
N SER A 37 9.40 36.24 102.76
CA SER A 37 10.85 36.33 103.04
C SER A 37 11.17 36.95 104.42
N ASP A 38 10.18 37.55 105.07
CA ASP A 38 10.36 38.16 106.38
C ASP A 38 10.28 37.15 107.53
N ARG A 39 9.75 35.94 107.30
CA ARG A 39 9.53 34.92 108.35
C ARG A 39 10.23 33.60 108.05
N GLU A 40 10.61 32.87 109.09
CA GLU A 40 11.12 31.50 108.98
C GLU A 40 9.96 30.50 108.92
N PRO A 41 9.98 29.49 108.02
CA PRO A 41 8.95 28.46 107.98
C PRO A 41 9.04 27.52 109.18
N GLU A 42 7.89 27.25 109.78
CA GLU A 42 7.69 26.31 110.88
C GLU A 42 7.48 24.87 110.38
N TYR A 43 7.74 23.90 111.26
CA TYR A 43 7.52 22.47 111.02
C TYR A 43 6.18 22.18 110.32
N GLY A 44 6.25 21.46 109.21
CA GLY A 44 5.10 21.02 108.43
C GLY A 44 4.64 22.01 107.35
N GLN A 45 5.13 23.25 107.34
CA GLN A 45 4.81 24.25 106.31
C GLN A 45 5.49 23.92 104.98
N THR A 46 4.81 24.26 103.88
CA THR A 46 5.20 23.91 102.50
C THR A 46 5.36 25.16 101.65
N ILE A 47 6.49 25.25 100.96
CA ILE A 47 6.83 26.37 100.07
C ILE A 47 6.61 25.93 98.63
N HIS A 48 5.87 26.71 97.85
CA HIS A 48 5.62 26.44 96.44
C HIS A 48 6.50 27.33 95.57
N PHE A 49 7.16 26.71 94.60
CA PHE A 49 7.99 27.42 93.62
C PHE A 49 7.27 27.54 92.28
N THR A 50 7.52 28.63 91.57
CA THR A 50 6.97 28.91 90.24
C THR A 50 8.02 29.65 89.43
N CYS A 51 8.36 29.14 88.26
CA CYS A 51 9.32 29.81 87.39
C CYS A 51 8.68 30.97 86.63
N ASN A 52 9.51 31.94 86.23
CA ASN A 52 9.11 33.03 85.35
C ASN A 52 8.76 32.47 83.97
N THR A 53 8.01 33.23 83.18
CA THR A 53 7.68 32.84 81.81
C THR A 53 8.95 32.57 80.98
N GLY A 54 9.00 31.42 80.29
CA GLY A 54 10.16 30.97 79.52
C GLY A 54 11.18 30.14 80.32
N TYR A 55 10.83 29.73 81.54
CA TYR A 55 11.64 28.85 82.36
C TYR A 55 10.80 27.69 82.93
N THR A 56 11.37 26.48 82.91
CA THR A 56 10.80 25.27 83.51
C THR A 56 11.34 25.03 84.90
N LEU A 57 10.48 24.57 85.81
CA LEU A 57 10.90 24.14 87.13
C LEU A 57 11.53 22.74 87.09
N PHE A 58 12.80 22.65 87.44
CA PHE A 58 13.57 21.43 87.60
C PHE A 58 13.82 21.15 89.10
N GLY A 59 13.44 19.95 89.57
CA GLY A 59 13.43 19.62 90.99
C GLY A 59 12.01 19.60 91.59
N SER A 60 11.88 19.58 92.92
CA SER A 60 10.56 19.51 93.54
C SER A 60 9.83 20.85 93.47
N LYS A 61 8.58 20.85 92.96
CA LYS A 61 7.71 22.03 92.92
C LYS A 61 7.42 22.59 94.31
N THR A 62 7.53 21.74 95.33
CA THR A 62 7.29 22.09 96.71
C THR A 62 8.37 21.50 97.62
N ILE A 63 8.81 22.28 98.59
CA ILE A 63 9.65 21.78 99.69
C ILE A 63 8.91 21.99 101.02
N ARG A 64 9.09 21.07 101.96
CA ARG A 64 8.41 21.08 103.26
C ARG A 64 9.41 21.10 104.40
N CYS A 65 9.17 21.97 105.39
CA CYS A 65 10.01 22.04 106.57
C CYS A 65 9.78 20.81 107.47
N THR A 66 10.85 20.07 107.75
CA THR A 66 10.78 18.82 108.51
C THR A 66 11.10 19.03 109.99
N LYS A 67 10.91 17.99 110.81
CA LYS A 67 11.15 18.03 112.26
C LYS A 67 12.63 18.20 112.64
N THR A 68 13.54 18.11 111.67
CA THR A 68 14.98 18.29 111.88
C THR A 68 15.44 19.74 111.67
N GLY A 69 14.56 20.63 111.19
CA GLY A 69 14.93 22.00 110.80
C GLY A 69 15.51 22.10 109.38
N GLU A 70 15.48 21.01 108.62
CA GLU A 70 15.89 20.95 107.21
C GLU A 70 14.67 20.74 106.29
N TYR A 71 14.82 21.11 105.03
CA TYR A 71 13.82 20.81 104.00
C TYR A 71 13.90 19.35 103.56
N ASP A 72 12.76 18.79 103.15
CA ASP A 72 12.65 17.41 102.65
C ASP A 72 13.23 17.19 101.24
N SER A 73 13.61 18.25 100.53
CA SER A 73 14.17 18.20 99.18
C SER A 73 15.08 19.41 98.93
N GLU A 74 15.98 19.28 97.96
CA GLU A 74 16.80 20.39 97.48
C GLU A 74 15.96 21.48 96.80
N LEU A 75 16.49 22.70 96.75
CA LEU A 75 15.84 23.83 96.10
C LEU A 75 15.70 23.59 94.58
N PRO A 76 14.53 23.84 93.99
CA PRO A 76 14.35 23.71 92.55
C PRO A 76 15.09 24.80 91.78
N GLN A 77 15.48 24.49 90.56
CA GLN A 77 16.07 25.42 89.60
C GLN A 77 15.07 25.77 88.51
N CYS A 78 15.08 27.03 88.05
CA CYS A 78 14.31 27.44 86.88
C CYS A 78 15.24 27.46 85.67
N ILE A 79 15.09 26.48 84.79
CA ILE A 79 15.95 26.28 83.61
C ILE A 79 15.28 26.93 82.40
N ALA A 80 16.05 27.65 81.59
CA ALA A 80 15.53 28.35 80.42
C ALA A 80 14.96 27.37 79.38
N ASP A 81 13.79 27.70 78.85
CA ASP A 81 13.18 26.95 77.74
C ASP A 81 13.78 27.40 76.42
N CYS A 82 14.04 26.46 75.52
CA CYS A 82 14.44 26.84 74.17
C CYS A 82 13.28 27.49 73.41
N PRO A 83 13.59 28.45 72.51
CA PRO A 83 12.57 29.01 71.64
C PRO A 83 11.99 27.94 70.72
N LYS A 84 10.82 28.22 70.12
CA LYS A 84 10.29 27.34 69.08
C LYS A 84 11.36 27.11 68.00
N PRO A 85 11.60 25.85 67.59
CA PRO A 85 12.65 25.54 66.63
C PRO A 85 12.45 26.31 65.32
N GLN A 86 13.54 26.84 64.77
CA GLN A 86 13.49 27.61 63.52
C GLN A 86 13.44 26.70 62.30
N HIS A 87 13.06 27.24 61.15
CA HIS A 87 13.08 26.47 59.91
C HIS A 87 14.52 26.20 59.48
N VAL A 88 14.84 24.94 59.17
CA VAL A 88 16.10 24.52 58.55
C VAL A 88 15.80 24.17 57.09
N GLU A 89 16.62 24.66 56.17
CA GLU A 89 16.37 24.57 54.73
C GLU A 89 16.20 23.12 54.27
N ASN A 90 15.20 22.85 53.41
CA ASN A 90 14.90 21.52 52.87
C ASN A 90 14.59 20.45 53.94
N THR A 91 14.18 20.87 55.13
CA THR A 91 13.76 19.97 56.21
C THR A 91 12.37 20.32 56.76
N ASN A 92 11.76 19.35 57.42
CA ASN A 92 10.60 19.53 58.28
C ASN A 92 10.86 18.90 59.65
N LEU A 93 10.18 19.37 60.68
CA LEU A 93 10.19 18.69 61.98
C LEU A 93 9.37 17.40 61.87
N THR A 94 9.83 16.33 62.52
CA THR A 94 9.04 15.10 62.62
C THR A 94 7.72 15.35 63.33
N ALA A 95 6.70 14.54 63.05
CA ALA A 95 5.38 14.66 63.67
C ALA A 95 5.45 14.74 65.21
N ASP A 96 6.27 13.89 65.83
CA ASP A 96 6.48 13.88 67.28
C ASP A 96 7.11 15.19 67.80
N SER A 97 7.99 15.82 67.01
CA SER A 97 8.63 17.09 67.36
C SER A 97 7.69 18.28 67.15
N LEU A 98 6.81 18.24 66.14
CA LEU A 98 5.80 19.26 65.86
C LEU A 98 4.71 19.35 66.93
N LEU A 99 4.38 18.22 67.58
CA LEU A 99 3.37 18.16 68.64
C LEU A 99 3.85 18.79 69.96
N LYS A 100 5.15 19.02 70.11
CA LYS A 100 5.72 19.64 71.33
C LYS A 100 5.43 21.14 71.33
N SER A 101 4.82 21.61 72.42
CA SER A 101 4.52 23.04 72.65
C SER A 101 5.49 23.69 73.62
N PHE A 102 6.36 22.90 74.26
CA PHE A 102 7.25 23.32 75.33
C PHE A 102 8.58 22.57 75.25
N PHE A 103 9.70 23.27 75.45
CA PHE A 103 11.06 22.78 75.14
C PHE A 103 12.03 23.02 76.31
N PRO A 104 11.89 22.31 77.43
CA PRO A 104 12.84 22.39 78.54
C PRO A 104 14.23 21.91 78.11
N SER A 105 15.27 22.32 78.84
CA SER A 105 16.63 21.79 78.64
C SER A 105 16.65 20.26 78.69
N GLY A 106 17.41 19.64 77.79
CA GLY A 106 17.41 18.20 77.52
C GLY A 106 16.37 17.75 76.49
N THR A 107 15.46 18.61 76.03
CA THR A 107 14.52 18.26 74.95
C THR A 107 15.26 17.98 73.66
N GLU A 108 14.98 16.84 73.04
CA GLU A 108 15.44 16.50 71.69
C GLU A 108 14.29 16.67 70.69
N ILE A 109 14.58 17.31 69.58
CA ILE A 109 13.72 17.40 68.40
C ILE A 109 14.48 16.85 67.20
N THR A 110 13.73 16.34 66.24
CA THR A 110 14.31 15.73 65.03
C THR A 110 13.77 16.40 63.79
N TYR A 111 14.68 16.78 62.90
CA TYR A 111 14.39 17.17 61.52
C TYR A 111 14.52 15.97 60.59
N GLU A 112 13.61 15.91 59.63
CA GLU A 112 13.65 15.02 58.49
C GLU A 112 13.68 15.83 57.20
N CYS A 113 14.22 15.25 56.13
CA CYS A 113 14.21 15.94 54.83
C CYS A 113 12.77 16.06 54.31
N ILE A 114 12.47 17.19 53.65
CA ILE A 114 11.18 17.33 52.96
C ILE A 114 11.05 16.33 51.81
N ILE A 115 9.81 16.08 51.40
CA ILE A 115 9.50 15.19 50.27
C ILE A 115 10.30 15.63 49.02
N GLY A 116 10.93 14.64 48.37
CA GLY A 116 11.80 14.87 47.21
C GLY A 116 13.26 15.18 47.53
N TYR A 117 13.65 15.14 48.82
CA TYR A 117 15.02 15.29 49.27
C TYR A 117 15.48 14.08 50.07
N ASP A 118 16.69 13.61 49.79
CA ASP A 118 17.33 12.51 50.50
C ASP A 118 18.29 13.06 51.56
N LYS A 119 18.34 12.36 52.69
CA LYS A 119 19.28 12.63 53.78
C LYS A 119 20.67 12.13 53.39
N VAL A 120 21.58 13.05 53.14
CA VAL A 120 22.95 12.74 52.72
C VAL A 120 23.86 12.51 53.93
N SER A 121 23.67 13.28 55.00
CA SER A 121 24.45 13.16 56.23
C SER A 121 23.73 13.77 57.44
N GLY A 122 24.31 13.56 58.63
CA GLY A 122 23.82 14.08 59.91
C GLY A 122 22.81 13.16 60.60
N THR A 123 22.42 13.50 61.82
CA THR A 123 21.36 12.82 62.57
C THR A 123 20.03 13.55 62.42
N GLY A 124 20.05 14.87 62.26
CA GLY A 124 18.86 15.73 62.29
C GLY A 124 18.36 16.02 63.70
N ILE A 125 19.08 15.57 64.73
CA ILE A 125 18.68 15.75 66.12
C ILE A 125 19.26 17.07 66.63
N MET A 126 18.39 17.97 67.10
CA MET A 126 18.77 19.16 67.86
C MET A 126 18.38 18.98 69.31
N LYS A 127 19.31 19.33 70.22
CA LYS A 127 19.10 19.26 71.66
C LYS A 127 19.00 20.67 72.23
N CYS A 128 18.06 20.86 73.15
CA CYS A 128 17.98 22.09 73.93
C CYS A 128 19.00 22.01 75.07
N ASP A 129 19.99 22.90 75.06
CA ASP A 129 20.99 23.05 76.12
C ASP A 129 20.91 24.47 76.68
N ASP A 130 20.41 24.57 77.91
CA ASP A 130 20.25 25.82 78.68
C ASP A 130 19.66 27.00 77.87
N GLY A 131 18.48 26.77 77.29
CA GLY A 131 17.75 27.77 76.51
C GLY A 131 18.26 28.00 75.07
N LYS A 132 19.28 27.28 74.61
CA LYS A 132 19.79 27.33 73.23
C LYS A 132 19.75 25.97 72.55
N TRP A 133 19.38 25.96 71.27
CA TRP A 133 19.46 24.75 70.46
C TRP A 133 20.89 24.51 69.97
N THR A 134 21.31 23.24 69.93
CA THR A 134 22.53 22.82 69.21
C THR A 134 22.39 23.07 67.71
N GLU A 135 23.50 23.22 66.98
CA GLU A 135 23.46 23.39 65.53
C GLU A 135 22.91 22.14 64.82
N PRO A 136 22.03 22.29 63.80
CA PRO A 136 21.55 21.17 63.01
C PRO A 136 22.69 20.60 62.13
N ASP A 137 22.88 19.28 62.17
CA ASP A 137 23.91 18.57 61.40
C ASP A 137 23.38 17.92 60.11
N ILE A 138 22.06 17.96 59.88
CA ILE A 138 21.41 17.30 58.76
C ILE A 138 21.65 18.03 57.44
N ILE A 139 22.03 17.26 56.41
CA ILE A 139 22.19 17.76 55.05
C ILE A 139 21.22 17.01 54.14
N CYS A 140 20.27 17.75 53.58
CA CYS A 140 19.29 17.24 52.63
C CYS A 140 19.63 17.71 51.22
N ARG A 141 19.64 16.79 50.25
CA ARG A 141 19.81 17.13 48.81
C ARG A 141 18.65 16.60 48.02
N LYS A 142 18.34 17.25 46.90
CA LYS A 142 17.31 16.76 45.98
C LYS A 142 17.60 15.31 45.61
N LYS A 143 16.56 14.49 45.65
CA LYS A 143 16.60 13.12 45.17
C LYS A 143 16.94 13.10 43.68
N ASP A 144 17.79 12.17 43.29
CA ASP A 144 18.10 11.93 41.87
C ASP A 144 17.24 10.75 41.39
N CYS A 145 16.33 10.99 40.44
CA CYS A 145 15.55 9.93 39.83
C CYS A 145 16.38 9.05 38.89
N GLY A 146 17.63 9.43 38.61
CA GLY A 146 18.48 8.79 37.62
C GLY A 146 17.94 9.00 36.19
N LEU A 147 18.48 8.24 35.25
CA LEU A 147 17.94 8.23 33.89
C LEU A 147 16.59 7.52 33.86
N PRO A 148 15.59 8.03 33.11
CA PRO A 148 14.34 7.32 32.89
C PRO A 148 14.57 5.91 32.35
N GLU A 149 13.69 4.98 32.69
CA GLU A 149 13.76 3.60 32.21
C GLU A 149 13.68 3.56 30.67
N ALA A 150 14.66 2.91 30.06
CA ALA A 150 14.70 2.74 28.61
C ALA A 150 13.58 1.80 28.15
N LYS A 151 12.75 2.29 27.23
CA LYS A 151 11.75 1.49 26.51
C LYS A 151 12.08 1.47 25.01
N PRO A 152 11.73 0.40 24.27
CA PRO A 152 11.95 0.34 22.83
C PRO A 152 11.35 1.56 22.11
N HIS A 153 12.11 2.12 21.17
CA HIS A 153 11.69 3.24 20.32
C HIS A 153 11.37 4.55 21.04
N MET A 154 11.71 4.63 22.33
CA MET A 154 11.52 5.81 23.17
C MET A 154 12.85 6.49 23.45
N LEU A 155 12.89 7.79 23.21
CA LEU A 155 14.04 8.65 23.43
C LEU A 155 13.71 9.72 24.47
N PHE A 156 14.68 10.04 25.32
CA PHE A 156 14.53 11.03 26.39
C PHE A 156 15.50 12.19 26.18
N ASP A 157 14.97 13.41 26.21
CA ASP A 157 15.77 14.63 26.35
C ASP A 157 15.95 14.93 27.84
N THR A 158 17.16 14.64 28.35
CA THR A 158 17.56 14.86 29.74
C THR A 158 18.33 16.16 29.97
N SER A 159 18.25 17.12 29.03
CA SER A 159 18.94 18.41 29.13
C SER A 159 18.58 19.23 30.39
N GLN A 160 17.40 19.00 30.98
CA GLN A 160 16.97 19.65 32.23
C GLN A 160 17.41 18.89 33.50
N GLY A 161 18.20 17.83 33.37
CA GLY A 161 18.70 17.01 34.48
C GLY A 161 17.70 15.96 34.98
N THR A 162 18.05 15.32 36.10
CA THR A 162 17.35 14.15 36.65
C THR A 162 16.97 14.29 38.13
N LEU A 163 17.21 15.45 38.72
CA LEU A 163 16.91 15.74 40.12
C LEU A 163 15.41 16.01 40.34
N PHE A 164 14.95 15.88 41.59
CA PHE A 164 13.57 16.14 41.99
C PHE A 164 13.03 17.46 41.41
N GLY A 165 11.88 17.37 40.74
CA GLY A 165 11.23 18.44 40.00
C GLY A 165 11.67 18.59 38.54
N ALA A 166 12.69 17.84 38.08
CA ALA A 166 13.10 17.84 36.68
C ALA A 166 11.99 17.28 35.78
N MET A 167 11.96 17.79 34.54
CA MET A 167 11.07 17.33 33.48
C MET A 167 11.91 16.85 32.31
N VAL A 168 11.64 15.65 31.82
CA VAL A 168 12.24 15.13 30.59
C VAL A 168 11.18 15.06 29.50
N LYS A 169 11.56 15.48 28.31
CA LYS A 169 10.71 15.37 27.13
C LYS A 169 10.96 14.03 26.46
N VAL A 170 9.88 13.32 26.19
CA VAL A 170 9.87 12.06 25.47
C VAL A 170 9.64 12.34 23.99
N THR A 171 10.45 11.70 23.15
CA THR A 171 10.32 11.67 21.69
C THR A 171 10.38 10.22 21.23
N CYS A 172 9.69 9.88 20.14
CA CYS A 172 9.76 8.53 19.59
C CYS A 172 10.68 8.47 18.37
N GLU A 173 11.21 7.29 18.09
CA GLU A 173 11.92 7.01 16.84
C GLU A 173 10.99 7.16 15.62
N GLU A 174 11.56 7.30 14.43
CA GLU A 174 10.79 7.42 13.20
C GLU A 174 9.90 6.19 12.97
N GLY A 175 8.62 6.41 12.68
CA GLY A 175 7.63 5.34 12.55
C GLY A 175 6.86 5.03 13.83
N TYR A 176 7.20 5.68 14.94
CA TYR A 176 6.50 5.57 16.22
C TYR A 176 5.90 6.92 16.60
N GLN A 177 4.78 6.87 17.32
CA GLN A 177 4.07 8.05 17.80
C GLN A 177 3.88 7.98 19.32
N ILE A 178 3.91 9.16 19.95
CA ILE A 178 3.70 9.29 21.39
C ILE A 178 2.20 9.15 21.68
N ILE A 179 1.86 8.29 22.63
CA ILE A 179 0.57 8.29 23.31
C ILE A 179 0.74 8.80 24.74
N GLY A 180 -0.27 9.54 25.23
CA GLY A 180 -0.20 10.18 26.55
C GLY A 180 0.54 11.52 26.53
N SER A 181 1.00 11.97 27.70
CA SER A 181 1.74 13.23 27.83
C SER A 181 3.19 13.06 27.39
N SER A 182 3.73 13.94 26.55
CA SER A 182 5.12 13.87 26.08
C SER A 182 6.16 14.14 27.17
N ASN A 183 5.76 14.40 28.41
CA ASN A 183 6.66 14.79 29.49
C ASN A 183 6.58 13.77 30.63
N LYS A 184 7.75 13.42 31.18
CA LYS A 184 7.86 12.72 32.47
C LYS A 184 8.50 13.65 33.50
N HIS A 185 8.03 13.55 34.74
CA HIS A 185 8.47 14.38 35.86
C HIS A 185 9.15 13.53 36.91
N CYS A 186 10.28 14.00 37.44
CA CYS A 186 10.95 13.37 38.56
C CYS A 186 10.25 13.78 39.86
N LEU A 187 9.51 12.84 40.44
CA LEU A 187 8.80 12.97 41.71
C LEU A 187 9.60 12.30 42.83
N ASP A 188 9.03 12.26 44.04
CA ASP A 188 9.64 11.67 45.23
C ASP A 188 9.80 10.15 45.12
N ILE A 189 8.98 9.47 44.33
CA ILE A 189 9.05 8.03 44.08
C ILE A 189 9.80 7.65 42.79
N GLY A 190 10.22 8.62 41.97
CA GLY A 190 10.89 8.38 40.69
C GLY A 190 10.21 9.10 39.51
N TRP A 191 10.51 8.67 38.28
CA TRP A 191 9.93 9.23 37.07
C TRP A 191 8.45 8.86 36.94
N PHE A 192 7.61 9.88 36.82
CA PHE A 192 6.17 9.74 36.61
C PHE A 192 5.73 10.36 35.29
N GLY A 193 4.86 9.68 34.56
CA GLY A 193 4.23 10.21 33.35
C GLY A 193 3.78 9.11 32.39
N THR A 194 2.73 9.39 31.61
CA THR A 194 2.03 8.40 30.78
C THR A 194 2.59 8.24 29.37
N ALA A 195 3.66 8.98 29.01
CA ALA A 195 4.28 8.88 27.70
C ALA A 195 4.62 7.43 27.36
N ASP A 196 4.13 6.96 26.22
CA ASP A 196 4.53 5.70 25.60
C ASP A 196 4.71 5.87 24.08
N CYS A 197 5.59 5.08 23.48
CA CYS A 197 5.84 5.10 22.04
C CYS A 197 5.23 3.85 21.40
N VAL A 198 4.24 4.05 20.55
CA VAL A 198 3.57 2.96 19.82
C VAL A 198 3.82 3.12 18.33
N ILE A 199 3.95 1.98 17.63
CA ILE A 199 4.16 1.99 16.20
C ILE A 199 2.98 2.67 15.49
N VAL A 200 3.28 3.49 14.47
CA VAL A 200 2.26 4.11 13.62
C VAL A 200 1.57 3.02 12.81
N THR A 201 0.25 3.11 12.70
CA THR A 201 -0.56 2.17 11.92
C THR A 201 -1.45 2.90 10.94
N CYS A 202 -1.62 2.32 9.75
CA CYS A 202 -2.47 2.84 8.69
C CYS A 202 -3.89 2.24 8.74
N PRO A 203 -4.89 2.89 8.12
CA PRO A 203 -6.22 2.30 7.96
C PRO A 203 -6.13 0.96 7.22
N LYS A 204 -6.98 -0.01 7.57
CA LYS A 204 -7.06 -1.25 6.79
C LYS A 204 -7.39 -0.92 5.33
N PRO A 205 -6.71 -1.52 4.34
CA PRO A 205 -7.01 -1.26 2.94
C PRO A 205 -8.45 -1.61 2.63
N THR A 206 -9.15 -0.73 1.92
CA THR A 206 -10.52 -0.97 1.48
C THR A 206 -10.54 -2.06 0.41
N LYS A 207 -11.64 -2.81 0.34
CA LYS A 207 -11.84 -3.81 -0.71
C LYS A 207 -11.86 -3.12 -2.08
N VAL A 208 -10.95 -3.52 -2.97
CA VAL A 208 -10.94 -3.10 -4.38
C VAL A 208 -11.92 -3.99 -5.14
N GLU A 209 -12.87 -3.39 -5.86
CA GLU A 209 -13.82 -4.13 -6.69
C GLU A 209 -13.08 -4.87 -7.81
N ASN A 210 -13.46 -6.12 -8.06
CA ASN A 210 -12.77 -7.01 -9.02
C ASN A 210 -11.26 -7.16 -8.79
N GLY A 211 -10.80 -6.95 -7.55
CA GLY A 211 -9.43 -7.16 -7.13
C GLY A 211 -9.31 -7.83 -5.77
N ASN A 212 -8.08 -8.19 -5.46
CA ASN A 212 -7.65 -8.73 -4.19
C ASN A 212 -6.41 -7.97 -3.69
N ASN A 213 -6.08 -8.13 -2.42
CA ASN A 213 -4.84 -7.57 -1.87
C ASN A 213 -4.18 -8.56 -0.90
N SER A 214 -2.89 -8.35 -0.65
CA SER A 214 -2.08 -9.22 0.21
C SER A 214 -2.39 -9.06 1.71
N TRP A 215 -3.20 -8.09 2.12
CA TRP A 215 -3.51 -7.85 3.53
C TRP A 215 -4.69 -8.70 3.99
N ASN A 216 -4.40 -9.79 4.70
CA ASN A 216 -5.38 -10.74 5.21
C ASN A 216 -5.54 -10.72 6.75
N SER A 217 -5.06 -9.65 7.41
CA SER A 217 -5.06 -9.54 8.87
C SER A 217 -6.20 -8.66 9.40
N ASP A 218 -6.73 -9.05 10.56
CA ASP A 218 -7.63 -8.21 11.36
C ASP A 218 -6.93 -7.04 12.06
N ASN A 219 -5.61 -7.00 12.04
CA ASN A 219 -4.86 -5.86 12.56
C ASN A 219 -4.67 -4.77 11.49
N LYS A 220 -4.35 -3.56 11.94
CA LYS A 220 -3.99 -2.45 11.05
C LYS A 220 -2.54 -2.63 10.56
N PRO A 221 -2.23 -2.27 9.31
CA PRO A 221 -0.85 -2.27 8.82
C PRO A 221 0.05 -1.33 9.61
N GLU A 222 1.19 -1.84 10.04
CA GLU A 222 2.22 -1.06 10.75
C GLU A 222 3.10 -0.27 9.79
N TYR A 223 3.82 0.73 10.30
CA TYR A 223 4.77 1.52 9.52
C TYR A 223 5.73 0.63 8.67
N GLN A 224 5.94 1.03 7.42
CA GLN A 224 6.68 0.31 6.37
C GLN A 224 6.08 -1.01 5.87
N GLN A 225 4.95 -1.47 6.42
CA GLN A 225 4.21 -2.58 5.82
C GLN A 225 3.74 -2.22 4.40
N THR A 226 3.93 -3.16 3.49
CA THR A 226 3.59 -3.01 2.06
C THR A 226 2.44 -3.93 1.71
N ILE A 227 1.47 -3.41 0.96
CA ILE A 227 0.27 -4.12 0.55
C ILE A 227 0.26 -4.15 -0.98
N ASN A 228 0.22 -5.37 -1.51
CA ASN A 228 0.21 -5.61 -2.95
C ASN A 228 -1.22 -5.89 -3.39
N PHE A 229 -1.61 -5.34 -4.53
CA PHE A 229 -2.93 -5.52 -5.12
C PHE A 229 -2.82 -6.33 -6.40
N THR A 230 -3.82 -7.17 -6.62
CA THR A 230 -3.99 -7.95 -7.85
C THR A 230 -5.41 -7.82 -8.34
N CYS A 231 -5.63 -7.92 -9.65
CA CYS A 231 -6.96 -7.93 -10.23
C CYS A 231 -7.41 -9.35 -10.55
N ASN A 232 -8.72 -9.57 -10.47
CA ASN A 232 -9.34 -10.83 -10.88
C ASN A 232 -9.16 -11.03 -12.40
N THR A 233 -9.27 -12.28 -12.85
CA THR A 233 -9.23 -12.62 -14.28
C THR A 233 -10.21 -11.76 -15.08
N GLY A 234 -9.73 -11.18 -16.19
CA GLY A 234 -10.51 -10.26 -17.03
C GLY A 234 -10.41 -8.79 -16.65
N TYR A 235 -9.63 -8.44 -15.62
CA TYR A 235 -9.40 -7.07 -15.21
C TYR A 235 -7.91 -6.73 -15.21
N THR A 236 -7.60 -5.47 -15.51
CA THR A 236 -6.25 -4.90 -15.52
C THR A 236 -6.10 -3.91 -14.36
N LEU A 237 -4.94 -3.95 -13.68
CA LEU A 237 -4.64 -3.03 -12.58
C LEU A 237 -4.29 -1.66 -13.13
N PHE A 238 -5.03 -0.63 -12.71
CA PHE A 238 -4.74 0.76 -13.02
C PHE A 238 -4.41 1.52 -11.73
N GLY A 239 -3.24 2.16 -11.72
CA GLY A 239 -2.68 2.82 -10.54
C GLY A 239 -1.49 2.05 -9.98
N ASN A 240 -1.30 2.11 -8.66
CA ASN A 240 -0.13 1.54 -8.00
C ASN A 240 -0.40 0.09 -7.58
N GLU A 241 0.44 -0.83 -8.06
CA GLU A 241 0.37 -2.25 -7.65
C GLU A 241 0.63 -2.42 -6.16
N THR A 242 1.47 -1.56 -5.58
CA THR A 242 1.87 -1.63 -4.18
C THR A 242 1.69 -0.28 -3.50
N ILE A 243 1.22 -0.32 -2.26
CA ILE A 243 1.16 0.84 -1.36
C ILE A 243 1.87 0.51 -0.06
N ARG A 244 2.44 1.51 0.60
CA ARG A 244 3.19 1.31 1.85
C ARG A 244 2.73 2.27 2.93
N CYS A 245 2.60 1.75 4.15
CA CYS A 245 2.22 2.55 5.30
C CYS A 245 3.36 3.50 5.70
N THR A 246 3.06 4.79 5.80
CA THR A 246 4.05 5.82 6.11
C THR A 246 4.01 6.26 7.57
N LYS A 247 4.97 7.08 7.98
CA LYS A 247 5.07 7.60 9.36
C LYS A 247 3.92 8.54 9.75
N THR A 248 3.12 9.01 8.80
CA THR A 248 1.96 9.87 9.07
C THR A 248 0.70 9.05 9.42
N GLY A 249 0.75 7.72 9.25
CA GLY A 249 -0.44 6.86 9.37
C GLY A 249 -1.28 6.82 8.09
N GLU A 250 -0.76 7.37 6.99
CA GLU A 250 -1.37 7.31 5.67
C GLU A 250 -0.49 6.47 4.71
N TYR A 251 -1.09 6.01 3.62
CA TYR A 251 -0.35 5.33 2.56
C TYR A 251 0.42 6.34 1.70
N ASP A 252 1.57 5.93 1.18
CA ASP A 252 2.39 6.77 0.29
C ASP A 252 1.75 7.05 -1.06
N LEU A 253 0.82 6.19 -1.48
CA LEU A 253 0.18 6.21 -2.79
C LEU A 253 -1.32 5.91 -2.67
N GLU A 254 -2.09 6.38 -3.67
CA GLU A 254 -3.51 6.08 -3.77
C GLU A 254 -3.75 4.61 -4.18
N LEU A 255 -4.88 4.07 -3.71
CA LEU A 255 -5.29 2.70 -4.00
C LEU A 255 -5.55 2.51 -5.51
N PRO A 256 -5.17 1.35 -6.07
CA PRO A 256 -5.44 1.04 -7.47
C PRO A 256 -6.91 0.70 -7.70
N ARG A 257 -7.31 0.73 -8.97
CA ARG A 257 -8.60 0.24 -9.46
C ARG A 257 -8.39 -0.88 -10.46
N CYS A 258 -9.27 -1.88 -10.41
CA CYS A 258 -9.31 -2.94 -11.42
C CYS A 258 -10.31 -2.54 -12.50
N ILE A 259 -9.80 -2.28 -13.71
CA ILE A 259 -10.62 -1.94 -14.88
C ILE A 259 -10.78 -3.17 -15.76
N GLU A 260 -11.95 -3.36 -16.33
CA GLU A 260 -12.19 -4.48 -17.24
C GLU A 260 -11.19 -4.44 -18.41
N LYS A 261 -10.62 -5.59 -18.77
CA LYS A 261 -9.62 -5.66 -19.83
C LYS A 261 -10.30 -5.40 -21.16
N ASP A 262 -9.79 -4.41 -21.87
CA ASP A 262 -10.14 -4.13 -23.26
C ASP A 262 -9.05 -4.72 -24.16
N CYS A 263 -9.41 -5.69 -25.01
CA CYS A 263 -8.47 -6.23 -26.00
C CYS A 263 -8.22 -5.25 -27.16
N GLY A 264 -8.96 -4.13 -27.21
CA GLY A 264 -8.93 -3.19 -28.32
C GLY A 264 -9.46 -3.80 -29.60
N LEU A 265 -9.21 -3.14 -30.73
CA LEU A 265 -9.53 -3.71 -32.03
C LEU A 265 -8.62 -4.93 -32.32
N PRO A 266 -9.17 -6.05 -32.82
CA PRO A 266 -8.36 -7.17 -33.27
C PRO A 266 -7.33 -6.72 -34.31
N GLU A 267 -6.16 -7.35 -34.29
CA GLU A 267 -5.12 -7.10 -35.28
C GLU A 267 -5.64 -7.44 -36.69
N ALA A 268 -5.48 -6.49 -37.61
CA ALA A 268 -5.92 -6.62 -38.99
C ALA A 268 -4.87 -7.37 -39.81
N GLU A 269 -5.29 -8.44 -40.48
CA GLU A 269 -4.52 -9.11 -41.52
C GLU A 269 -5.21 -8.91 -42.88
N PRO A 270 -4.53 -9.19 -44.01
CA PRO A 270 -5.08 -8.96 -45.34
C PRO A 270 -6.43 -9.66 -45.53
N HIS A 271 -7.37 -8.96 -46.17
CA HIS A 271 -8.70 -9.46 -46.52
C HIS A 271 -9.62 -9.81 -45.35
N MET A 272 -9.23 -9.53 -44.10
CA MET A 272 -10.09 -9.68 -42.93
C MET A 272 -10.87 -8.40 -42.61
N LEU A 273 -12.15 -8.58 -42.31
CA LEU A 273 -13.09 -7.56 -41.87
C LEU A 273 -13.67 -7.97 -40.51
N PHE A 274 -13.68 -7.04 -39.55
CA PHE A 274 -14.16 -7.28 -38.19
C PHE A 274 -15.50 -6.59 -37.95
N ASN A 275 -16.44 -7.29 -37.30
CA ASN A 275 -17.63 -6.67 -36.73
C ASN A 275 -17.50 -6.56 -35.21
N THR A 276 -17.12 -5.38 -34.72
CA THR A 276 -16.91 -5.09 -33.28
C THR A 276 -18.10 -4.41 -32.61
N SER A 277 -19.32 -4.50 -33.18
CA SER A 277 -20.51 -3.85 -32.63
C SER A 277 -20.88 -4.29 -31.21
N GLU A 278 -20.48 -5.51 -30.82
CA GLU A 278 -20.74 -6.07 -29.48
C GLU A 278 -19.66 -5.70 -28.45
N GLY A 279 -18.65 -4.90 -28.83
CA GLY A 279 -17.57 -4.43 -27.98
C GLY A 279 -16.29 -5.26 -28.06
N THR A 280 -15.28 -4.84 -27.29
CA THR A 280 -13.92 -5.41 -27.29
C THR A 280 -13.41 -5.76 -25.88
N LEU A 281 -14.31 -5.71 -24.89
CA LEU A 281 -14.02 -6.02 -23.49
C LEU A 281 -13.83 -7.53 -23.27
N PHE A 282 -13.29 -7.90 -22.13
CA PHE A 282 -13.04 -9.29 -21.75
C PHE A 282 -14.29 -10.17 -21.92
N GLY A 283 -14.13 -11.31 -22.60
CA GLY A 283 -15.23 -12.20 -22.96
C GLY A 283 -15.98 -11.82 -24.23
N ALA A 284 -15.70 -10.66 -24.85
CA ALA A 284 -16.28 -10.30 -26.14
C ALA A 284 -15.90 -11.31 -27.23
N MET A 285 -16.83 -11.54 -28.15
CA MET A 285 -16.67 -12.41 -29.30
C MET A 285 -16.93 -11.60 -30.57
N VAL A 286 -15.91 -11.47 -31.41
CA VAL A 286 -15.98 -10.72 -32.67
C VAL A 286 -16.06 -11.69 -33.82
N LYS A 287 -17.12 -11.55 -34.63
CA LYS A 287 -17.26 -12.30 -35.87
C LYS A 287 -16.37 -11.68 -36.95
N VAL A 288 -15.61 -12.54 -37.61
CA VAL A 288 -14.74 -12.19 -38.74
C VAL A 288 -15.43 -12.56 -40.04
N THR A 289 -15.37 -11.65 -41.00
CA THR A 289 -15.82 -11.83 -42.38
C THR A 289 -14.66 -11.52 -43.31
N CYS A 290 -14.61 -12.12 -44.49
CA CYS A 290 -13.58 -11.82 -45.47
C CYS A 290 -14.06 -10.81 -46.51
N GLU A 291 -13.11 -10.11 -47.13
CA GLU A 291 -13.35 -9.29 -48.33
C GLU A 291 -13.88 -10.14 -49.49
N GLU A 292 -14.48 -9.48 -50.48
CA GLU A 292 -15.02 -10.13 -51.67
C GLU A 292 -13.95 -10.94 -52.42
N GLY A 293 -14.29 -12.18 -52.79
CA GLY A 293 -13.35 -13.11 -53.41
C GLY A 293 -12.52 -13.96 -52.43
N TYR A 294 -12.68 -13.76 -51.13
CA TYR A 294 -12.07 -14.56 -50.06
C TYR A 294 -13.15 -15.21 -49.19
N TRP A 295 -12.81 -16.35 -48.59
CA TRP A 295 -13.70 -17.04 -47.66
C TRP A 295 -12.96 -17.47 -46.39
N VAL A 296 -13.72 -17.59 -45.29
CA VAL A 296 -13.16 -17.99 -44.00
C VAL A 296 -12.87 -19.49 -43.99
N ASN A 297 -11.60 -19.84 -43.82
CA ASN A 297 -11.19 -21.22 -43.62
C ASN A 297 -11.12 -21.54 -42.11
N GLY A 298 -12.05 -22.36 -41.62
CA GLY A 298 -12.10 -22.78 -40.21
C GLY A 298 -13.07 -21.94 -39.34
N SER A 299 -12.63 -21.53 -38.15
CA SER A 299 -13.43 -20.71 -37.22
C SER A 299 -13.49 -19.26 -37.72
N ASN A 300 -14.66 -18.63 -37.60
CA ASN A 300 -14.87 -17.23 -37.99
C ASN A 300 -15.10 -16.29 -36.79
N TYR A 301 -14.59 -16.66 -35.61
CA TYR A 301 -14.70 -15.85 -34.39
C TYR A 301 -13.35 -15.66 -33.71
N LYS A 302 -13.11 -14.43 -33.21
CA LYS A 302 -12.05 -14.14 -32.24
C LYS A 302 -12.67 -13.83 -30.88
N HIS A 303 -12.06 -14.32 -29.81
CA HIS A 303 -12.49 -14.16 -28.42
C HIS A 303 -11.50 -13.28 -27.65
N CYS A 304 -11.98 -12.27 -26.93
CA CYS A 304 -11.12 -11.47 -26.06
C CYS A 304 -10.89 -12.21 -24.73
N LEU A 305 -9.66 -12.68 -24.53
CA LEU A 305 -9.22 -13.34 -23.31
C LEU A 305 -8.36 -12.41 -22.43
N ASP A 306 -7.93 -12.92 -21.29
CA ASP A 306 -7.04 -12.23 -20.35
C ASP A 306 -5.64 -11.96 -20.93
N THR A 307 -5.26 -12.65 -22.00
CA THR A 307 -4.01 -12.47 -22.74
C THR A 307 -4.16 -11.64 -24.00
N GLY A 308 -5.38 -11.41 -24.49
CA GLY A 308 -5.67 -10.67 -25.73
C GLY A 308 -6.66 -11.43 -26.62
N TRP A 309 -6.75 -11.03 -27.90
CA TRP A 309 -7.57 -11.73 -28.88
C TRP A 309 -7.03 -13.13 -29.17
N PHE A 310 -7.87 -14.14 -28.98
CA PHE A 310 -7.61 -15.52 -29.28
C PHE A 310 -8.53 -16.01 -30.40
N GLY A 311 -8.04 -16.91 -31.25
CA GLY A 311 -8.75 -17.41 -32.43
C GLY A 311 -7.99 -17.05 -33.70
N ILE A 312 -7.43 -18.06 -34.35
CA ILE A 312 -6.77 -17.93 -35.64
C ILE A 312 -7.87 -18.02 -36.71
N VAL A 313 -7.92 -17.02 -37.58
CA VAL A 313 -8.90 -16.93 -38.67
C VAL A 313 -8.14 -16.64 -39.95
N ASP A 314 -8.24 -17.54 -40.92
CA ASP A 314 -7.58 -17.39 -42.21
C ASP A 314 -8.60 -17.03 -43.29
N CYS A 315 -8.43 -15.86 -43.91
CA CYS A 315 -9.15 -15.48 -45.12
C CYS A 315 -8.35 -15.95 -46.33
N VAL A 316 -8.82 -17.03 -46.96
CA VAL A 316 -8.14 -17.62 -48.12
C VAL A 316 -8.92 -17.27 -49.40
N PRO A 317 -8.23 -17.05 -50.53
CA PRO A 317 -8.92 -16.72 -51.78
C PRO A 317 -9.79 -17.89 -52.24
N HIS A 318 -10.89 -17.57 -52.91
CA HIS A 318 -11.63 -18.58 -53.67
C HIS A 318 -10.74 -19.16 -54.77
N THR A 319 -10.88 -20.46 -55.02
CA THR A 319 -10.10 -21.16 -56.04
C THR A 319 -11.00 -21.71 -57.13
N CYS A 320 -10.67 -21.40 -58.38
CA CYS A 320 -11.37 -21.91 -59.54
C CYS A 320 -10.94 -23.34 -59.90
N PRO A 321 -11.76 -24.12 -60.62
CA PRO A 321 -11.35 -25.41 -61.14
C PRO A 321 -10.09 -25.27 -62.00
N LYS A 322 -9.16 -26.22 -61.94
CA LYS A 322 -8.01 -26.21 -62.86
C LYS A 322 -8.49 -26.14 -64.31
N PRO A 323 -7.91 -25.28 -65.16
CA PRO A 323 -8.30 -25.20 -66.55
C PRO A 323 -8.18 -26.57 -67.22
N THR A 324 -9.19 -26.94 -67.99
CA THR A 324 -9.18 -28.18 -68.76
C THR A 324 -8.26 -28.02 -69.96
N LYS A 325 -7.62 -29.11 -70.37
CA LYS A 325 -6.80 -29.14 -71.58
C LYS A 325 -7.67 -28.76 -72.79
N VAL A 326 -7.25 -27.75 -73.54
CA VAL A 326 -7.88 -27.37 -74.81
C VAL A 326 -7.24 -28.21 -75.92
N GLU A 327 -8.04 -28.89 -76.73
CA GLU A 327 -7.54 -29.65 -77.87
C GLU A 327 -6.90 -28.69 -78.90
N ASN A 328 -5.72 -29.06 -79.42
CA ASN A 328 -4.96 -28.26 -80.38
C ASN A 328 -4.62 -26.83 -79.90
N GLY A 329 -4.55 -26.63 -78.58
CA GLY A 329 -4.05 -25.42 -77.95
C GLY A 329 -3.33 -25.70 -76.63
N GLU A 330 -2.77 -24.65 -76.06
CA GLU A 330 -2.08 -24.62 -74.78
C GLU A 330 -2.63 -23.49 -73.91
N HIS A 331 -2.39 -23.55 -72.60
CA HIS A 331 -2.76 -22.49 -71.67
C HIS A 331 -1.60 -22.14 -70.73
N SER A 332 -1.58 -20.91 -70.23
CA SER A 332 -0.49 -20.40 -69.39
C SER A 332 -0.42 -21.00 -67.98
N TRP A 333 -1.46 -21.72 -67.54
CA TRP A 333 -1.50 -22.29 -66.19
C TRP A 333 -0.70 -23.58 -66.07
N ASN A 334 0.46 -23.51 -65.44
CA ASN A 334 1.40 -24.64 -65.31
C ASN A 334 1.57 -25.14 -63.86
N SER A 335 0.67 -24.74 -62.95
CA SER A 335 0.72 -25.11 -61.54
C SER A 335 -0.17 -26.31 -61.22
N ASP A 336 0.28 -27.14 -60.27
CA ASP A 336 -0.53 -28.18 -59.63
C ASP A 336 -1.55 -27.62 -58.63
N ASP A 337 -1.49 -26.33 -58.33
CA ASP A 337 -2.51 -25.66 -57.54
C ASP A 337 -3.67 -25.15 -58.41
N LYS A 338 -4.80 -24.89 -57.76
CA LYS A 338 -5.95 -24.26 -58.41
C LYS A 338 -5.72 -22.75 -58.56
N PRO A 339 -6.15 -22.13 -59.68
CA PRO A 339 -6.09 -20.68 -59.83
C PRO A 339 -6.92 -19.98 -58.74
N GLU A 340 -6.31 -19.01 -58.08
CA GLU A 340 -6.92 -18.18 -57.05
C GLU A 340 -7.70 -17.01 -57.66
N TYR A 341 -8.56 -16.38 -56.86
CA TYR A 341 -9.31 -15.19 -57.24
C TYR A 341 -8.43 -14.12 -57.91
N GLN A 342 -8.96 -13.52 -58.99
CA GLN A 342 -8.30 -12.56 -59.88
C GLN A 342 -7.14 -13.09 -60.74
N GLN A 343 -6.71 -14.34 -60.59
CA GLN A 343 -5.71 -14.92 -61.49
C GLN A 343 -6.30 -15.16 -62.89
N THR A 344 -5.48 -14.92 -63.90
CA THR A 344 -5.85 -14.99 -65.31
C THR A 344 -5.15 -16.15 -66.02
N ILE A 345 -5.87 -16.80 -66.93
CA ILE A 345 -5.35 -17.89 -67.75
C ILE A 345 -5.44 -17.46 -69.20
N ASN A 346 -4.28 -17.42 -69.87
CA ASN A 346 -4.18 -17.12 -71.28
C ASN A 346 -4.12 -18.41 -72.08
N PHE A 347 -4.87 -18.47 -73.17
CA PHE A 347 -4.87 -19.59 -74.09
C PHE A 347 -4.15 -19.22 -75.38
N THR A 348 -3.53 -20.21 -76.02
CA THR A 348 -2.86 -20.06 -77.31
C THR A 348 -3.14 -21.28 -78.16
N CYS A 349 -3.59 -21.09 -79.40
CA CYS A 349 -3.81 -22.22 -80.31
C CYS A 349 -2.52 -22.63 -81.02
N ASN A 350 -2.40 -23.92 -81.29
CA ASN A 350 -1.28 -24.48 -82.05
C ASN A 350 -1.32 -23.98 -83.49
N THR A 351 -0.17 -23.99 -84.16
CA THR A 351 -0.05 -23.59 -85.56
C THR A 351 -1.05 -24.36 -86.45
N GLY A 352 -1.83 -23.64 -87.26
CA GLY A 352 -2.88 -24.19 -88.13
C GLY A 352 -4.29 -24.17 -87.51
N TYR A 353 -4.43 -23.72 -86.27
CA TYR A 353 -5.71 -23.56 -85.58
C TYR A 353 -5.95 -22.09 -85.23
N THR A 354 -7.22 -21.67 -85.29
CA THR A 354 -7.66 -20.33 -84.90
C THR A 354 -8.54 -20.39 -83.66
N MET A 355 -8.36 -19.42 -82.76
CA MET A 355 -9.13 -19.35 -81.51
C MET A 355 -10.53 -18.83 -81.75
N VAL A 356 -11.52 -19.55 -81.23
CA VAL A 356 -12.92 -19.11 -81.14
C VAL A 356 -13.28 -18.99 -79.66
N GLY A 357 -13.58 -17.77 -79.22
CA GLY A 357 -13.81 -17.43 -77.82
C GLY A 357 -12.94 -16.24 -77.41
N ILE A 358 -12.64 -16.14 -76.11
CA ILE A 358 -11.73 -15.12 -75.58
C ILE A 358 -10.38 -15.71 -75.22
N GLU A 359 -9.33 -14.90 -75.40
CA GLU A 359 -7.94 -15.31 -75.17
C GLU A 359 -7.61 -15.50 -73.68
N THR A 360 -8.19 -14.66 -72.82
CA THR A 360 -7.89 -14.62 -71.40
C THR A 360 -9.16 -14.76 -70.59
N ILE A 361 -9.21 -15.78 -69.72
CA ILE A 361 -10.27 -15.92 -68.71
C ILE A 361 -9.71 -15.58 -67.33
N ARG A 362 -10.56 -15.14 -66.40
CA ARG A 362 -10.17 -14.75 -65.03
C ARG A 362 -11.02 -15.45 -63.98
N CYS A 363 -10.38 -15.90 -62.90
CA CYS A 363 -11.09 -16.46 -61.75
C CYS A 363 -11.85 -15.37 -60.98
N THR A 364 -13.15 -15.57 -60.80
CA THR A 364 -14.07 -14.63 -60.15
C THR A 364 -14.32 -14.97 -58.69
N GLU A 365 -14.96 -14.06 -57.97
CA GLU A 365 -15.37 -14.20 -56.57
C GLU A 365 -16.32 -15.38 -56.33
N THR A 366 -16.97 -15.89 -57.38
CA THR A 366 -17.90 -17.03 -57.31
C THR A 366 -17.21 -18.39 -57.45
N ALA A 367 -15.87 -18.44 -57.40
CA ALA A 367 -15.06 -19.63 -57.68
C ALA A 367 -15.29 -20.22 -59.08
N LYS A 368 -15.64 -19.36 -60.05
CA LYS A 368 -15.84 -19.70 -61.47
C LYS A 368 -15.07 -18.73 -62.35
N TYR A 369 -14.80 -19.14 -63.59
CA TYR A 369 -14.27 -18.23 -64.59
C TYR A 369 -15.36 -17.30 -65.11
N ASP A 370 -14.98 -16.08 -65.48
CA ASP A 370 -15.86 -15.09 -66.10
C ASP A 370 -16.38 -15.52 -67.47
N TYR A 371 -15.63 -16.37 -68.18
CA TYR A 371 -16.03 -16.95 -69.46
C TYR A 371 -15.62 -18.43 -69.58
N GLU A 372 -16.24 -19.15 -70.52
CA GLU A 372 -15.86 -20.52 -70.86
C GLU A 372 -14.53 -20.59 -71.63
N PRO A 373 -13.74 -21.68 -71.51
CA PRO A 373 -12.49 -21.84 -72.25
C PRO A 373 -12.68 -21.76 -73.77
N PRO A 374 -11.78 -21.08 -74.51
CA PRO A 374 -11.88 -20.97 -75.95
C PRO A 374 -11.64 -22.32 -76.66
N GLN A 375 -12.10 -22.42 -77.90
CA GLN A 375 -11.90 -23.60 -78.75
C GLN A 375 -10.88 -23.27 -79.85
N CYS A 376 -9.94 -24.19 -80.11
CA CYS A 376 -8.99 -24.08 -81.21
C CYS A 376 -9.49 -24.91 -82.40
N ILE A 377 -10.00 -24.23 -83.42
CA ILE A 377 -10.61 -24.89 -84.59
C ILE A 377 -9.59 -24.91 -85.73
N ALA A 378 -9.48 -26.06 -86.41
CA ALA A 378 -8.57 -26.22 -87.53
C ALA A 378 -8.91 -25.20 -88.62
N THR A 379 -7.87 -24.73 -89.31
CA THR A 379 -8.03 -23.86 -90.47
C THR A 379 -7.40 -24.48 -91.69
N CYS A 380 -8.13 -24.46 -92.81
CA CYS A 380 -7.58 -24.83 -94.09
C CYS A 380 -6.98 -23.60 -94.78
N PRO A 381 -5.75 -23.70 -95.32
CA PRO A 381 -5.20 -22.65 -96.18
C PRO A 381 -6.03 -22.54 -97.46
N ILE A 382 -5.90 -21.44 -98.21
CA ILE A 382 -6.57 -21.30 -99.52
C ILE A 382 -6.33 -22.56 -100.36
N PRO A 383 -7.39 -23.27 -100.81
CA PRO A 383 -7.21 -24.49 -101.58
C PRO A 383 -6.38 -24.24 -102.83
N LYS A 384 -5.44 -25.14 -103.11
CA LYS A 384 -4.59 -25.01 -104.30
C LYS A 384 -5.42 -25.30 -105.55
N GLY A 385 -5.31 -24.45 -106.57
CA GLY A 385 -6.00 -24.63 -107.84
C GLY A 385 -5.69 -25.99 -108.48
N VAL A 386 -6.75 -26.74 -108.79
CA VAL A 386 -6.69 -28.05 -109.47
C VAL A 386 -6.83 -27.85 -110.98
N GLU A 387 -6.31 -28.78 -111.77
CA GLU A 387 -6.24 -28.66 -113.24
C GLU A 387 -7.63 -28.36 -113.87
N ASN A 388 -7.70 -27.32 -114.70
CA ASN A 388 -8.92 -26.80 -115.34
C ASN A 388 -10.02 -26.26 -114.41
N MET A 389 -9.73 -26.06 -113.12
CA MET A 389 -10.63 -25.47 -112.12
C MET A 389 -10.01 -24.20 -111.51
N VAL A 390 -10.85 -23.26 -111.11
CA VAL A 390 -10.46 -22.04 -110.39
C VAL A 390 -11.41 -21.79 -109.22
N LEU A 391 -10.90 -21.31 -108.09
CA LEU A 391 -11.76 -20.88 -106.98
C LEU A 391 -12.51 -19.61 -107.39
N THR A 392 -13.75 -19.47 -106.93
CA THR A 392 -14.49 -18.22 -107.11
C THR A 392 -13.78 -17.05 -106.42
N ASP A 393 -13.84 -15.88 -107.06
CA ASP A 393 -13.08 -14.69 -106.66
C ASP A 393 -13.36 -14.24 -105.21
N GLU A 394 -14.55 -14.49 -104.68
CA GLU A 394 -14.95 -14.17 -103.30
C GLU A 394 -14.10 -14.88 -102.23
N PHE A 395 -13.60 -16.09 -102.54
CA PHE A 395 -12.79 -16.88 -101.60
C PHE A 395 -11.30 -16.56 -101.69
N LEU A 396 -10.83 -15.93 -102.76
CA LEU A 396 -9.41 -15.59 -102.95
C LEU A 396 -8.90 -14.48 -102.01
N LEU A 397 -9.82 -13.75 -101.37
CA LEU A 397 -9.51 -12.65 -100.44
C LEU A 397 -9.33 -13.11 -98.98
N LYS A 398 -9.69 -14.36 -98.65
CA LYS A 398 -9.52 -14.93 -97.30
C LYS A 398 -8.17 -15.62 -97.19
N LYS A 399 -7.49 -15.45 -96.06
CA LYS A 399 -6.17 -16.05 -95.81
C LYS A 399 -6.29 -17.54 -95.45
N ASP A 400 -7.38 -17.88 -94.76
CA ASP A 400 -7.67 -19.16 -94.14
C ASP A 400 -9.19 -19.36 -94.01
N PHE A 401 -9.59 -20.62 -93.85
CA PHE A 401 -10.99 -21.05 -93.76
C PHE A 401 -11.17 -21.92 -92.53
N LEU A 402 -12.20 -21.64 -91.71
CA LEU A 402 -12.53 -22.45 -90.54
C LEU A 402 -12.96 -23.87 -90.97
N ASP A 403 -12.76 -24.84 -90.07
CA ASP A 403 -13.28 -26.19 -90.24
C ASP A 403 -14.80 -26.21 -90.51
N GLY A 404 -15.23 -27.06 -91.45
CA GLY A 404 -16.59 -27.09 -91.99
C GLY A 404 -16.91 -26.01 -93.03
N ALA A 405 -16.00 -25.07 -93.31
CA ALA A 405 -16.20 -24.08 -94.37
C ALA A 405 -16.28 -24.73 -95.75
N ASN A 406 -17.22 -24.26 -96.55
CA ASN A 406 -17.41 -24.67 -97.93
C ASN A 406 -16.84 -23.60 -98.86
N VAL A 407 -16.03 -24.00 -99.83
CA VAL A 407 -15.57 -23.13 -100.92
C VAL A 407 -15.90 -23.77 -102.26
N THR A 408 -16.14 -22.92 -103.25
CA THR A 408 -16.66 -23.32 -104.55
C THR A 408 -15.60 -23.16 -105.63
N TYR A 409 -15.44 -24.21 -106.43
CA TYR A 409 -14.69 -24.19 -107.68
C TYR A 409 -15.61 -23.93 -108.86
N GLU A 410 -15.10 -23.18 -109.83
CA GLU A 410 -15.67 -23.00 -111.15
C GLU A 410 -14.72 -23.58 -112.21
N CYS A 411 -15.29 -24.02 -113.33
CA CYS A 411 -14.49 -24.43 -114.47
C CYS A 411 -13.76 -23.22 -115.07
N ARG A 412 -12.47 -23.39 -115.35
CA ARG A 412 -11.67 -22.34 -116.00
C ARG A 412 -12.30 -21.99 -117.36
N LYS A 413 -12.26 -20.71 -117.72
CA LYS A 413 -12.78 -20.19 -119.00
C LYS A 413 -12.38 -21.07 -120.20
N GLY A 414 -13.37 -21.56 -120.95
CA GLY A 414 -13.21 -22.51 -122.06
C GLY A 414 -13.52 -23.97 -121.70
N PHE A 415 -13.88 -24.25 -120.44
CA PHE A 415 -14.34 -25.55 -119.97
C PHE A 415 -15.73 -25.42 -119.32
N VAL A 416 -16.56 -26.45 -119.50
CA VAL A 416 -17.90 -26.56 -118.89
C VAL A 416 -17.96 -27.78 -117.97
N LYS A 417 -18.79 -27.69 -116.92
CA LYS A 417 -19.01 -28.78 -115.96
C LYS A 417 -19.56 -30.01 -116.68
N GLU A 418 -18.86 -31.13 -116.54
CA GLU A 418 -19.30 -32.45 -117.04
C GLU A 418 -20.00 -33.25 -115.93
N SER A 419 -19.38 -33.37 -114.76
CA SER A 419 -19.97 -34.05 -113.59
C SER A 419 -19.23 -33.65 -112.29
N GLY A 420 -19.77 -34.04 -111.12
CA GLY A 420 -19.15 -33.79 -109.80
C GLY A 420 -19.67 -32.58 -109.02
N SER A 421 -19.18 -32.42 -107.79
CA SER A 421 -19.51 -31.31 -106.89
C SER A 421 -18.56 -30.13 -107.09
N GLU A 422 -19.11 -28.92 -107.18
CA GLU A 422 -18.33 -27.68 -107.23
C GLU A 422 -17.82 -27.27 -105.84
N ILE A 423 -18.35 -27.88 -104.77
CA ILE A 423 -18.04 -27.50 -103.39
C ILE A 423 -17.03 -28.49 -102.82
N ILE A 424 -15.96 -27.96 -102.22
CA ILE A 424 -15.09 -28.68 -101.31
C ILE A 424 -15.28 -28.13 -99.89
N THR A 425 -15.15 -29.00 -98.90
CA THR A 425 -15.34 -28.69 -97.48
C THR A 425 -14.00 -28.80 -96.77
N CYS A 426 -13.70 -27.85 -95.89
CA CYS A 426 -12.57 -27.97 -94.97
C CYS A 426 -12.94 -28.98 -93.88
N ILE A 427 -12.18 -30.06 -93.75
CA ILE A 427 -12.38 -31.09 -92.72
C ILE A 427 -11.02 -31.39 -92.08
N ASP A 428 -10.90 -31.06 -90.80
CA ASP A 428 -9.74 -31.28 -89.95
C ASP A 428 -8.43 -30.73 -90.58
N GLY A 429 -8.50 -29.47 -91.03
CA GLY A 429 -7.37 -28.76 -91.64
C GLY A 429 -7.02 -29.19 -93.07
N ASN A 430 -7.74 -30.16 -93.64
CA ASN A 430 -7.59 -30.59 -95.03
C ASN A 430 -8.87 -30.37 -95.84
N TRP A 431 -8.71 -29.93 -97.09
CA TRP A 431 -9.82 -29.87 -98.03
C TRP A 431 -10.22 -31.26 -98.49
N THR A 432 -11.53 -31.54 -98.54
CA THR A 432 -12.05 -32.71 -99.24
C THR A 432 -11.56 -32.72 -100.69
N LYS A 433 -11.29 -33.91 -101.22
CA LYS A 433 -10.83 -34.05 -102.60
C LYS A 433 -11.87 -33.42 -103.56
N PRO A 434 -11.46 -32.55 -104.49
CA PRO A 434 -12.38 -32.00 -105.47
C PRO A 434 -12.81 -33.09 -106.46
N ASP A 435 -14.13 -33.25 -106.61
CA ASP A 435 -14.75 -34.22 -107.52
C ASP A 435 -15.32 -33.58 -108.78
N LEU A 436 -15.20 -32.25 -108.93
CA LEU A 436 -15.61 -31.53 -110.13
C LEU A 436 -14.82 -32.01 -111.35
N ILE A 437 -15.49 -32.23 -112.48
CA ILE A 437 -14.85 -32.56 -113.76
C ILE A 437 -15.27 -31.53 -114.79
N CYS A 438 -14.28 -30.85 -115.40
CA CYS A 438 -14.47 -29.79 -116.39
C CYS A 438 -13.97 -30.26 -117.76
N LYS A 439 -14.81 -30.14 -118.80
CA LYS A 439 -14.50 -30.59 -120.17
C LYS A 439 -14.48 -29.42 -121.14
N SER A 440 -13.58 -29.47 -122.13
CA SER A 440 -13.42 -28.41 -123.13
C SER A 440 -14.72 -28.17 -123.90
N GLU A 441 -15.13 -26.91 -123.99
CA GLU A 441 -16.36 -26.50 -124.66
C GLU A 441 -16.20 -26.64 -126.19
N SER A 442 -16.90 -27.59 -126.80
CA SER A 442 -16.87 -27.81 -128.26
C SER A 442 -17.81 -26.82 -128.98
N LEU A 443 -17.24 -25.83 -129.67
CA LEU A 443 -17.96 -24.87 -130.53
C LEU A 443 -18.56 -25.55 -131.77
N HIS A 444 -19.85 -25.89 -131.74
CA HIS A 444 -20.60 -26.29 -132.93
C HIS A 444 -21.04 -25.04 -133.74
N ILE A 445 -20.28 -24.73 -134.80
CA ILE A 445 -20.68 -23.76 -135.83
C ILE A 445 -21.77 -24.41 -136.71
N LYS A 446 -23.02 -23.95 -136.59
CA LYS A 446 -24.11 -24.25 -137.54
C LYS A 446 -23.92 -23.38 -138.80
N VAL A 447 -23.49 -23.99 -139.89
CA VAL A 447 -23.51 -23.38 -141.24
C VAL A 447 -24.92 -23.54 -141.81
N ILE A 448 -25.59 -22.43 -142.08
CA ILE A 448 -26.82 -22.36 -142.91
C ILE A 448 -26.38 -21.92 -144.30
N LEU A 449 -26.63 -22.73 -145.33
CA LEU A 449 -26.66 -22.28 -146.72
C LEU A 449 -27.89 -22.88 -147.41
N SER A 450 -28.57 -21.97 -148.11
CA SER A 450 -29.77 -22.05 -148.94
C SER A 450 -29.73 -23.05 -150.07
#